data_AF-A0AA43QJ08-F1
#
_entry.id   AF-A0AA43QJ08-F1
#
_cell.length_a   1.000
_cell.length_b   1.000
_cell.length_c   1.000
_cell.angle_alpha   90.00
_cell.angle_beta   90.00
_cell.angle_gamma   90.00
#
_symmetry.space_group_name_H-M   'P 1'
#
loop_
_entity.id
_entity.type
_entity.pdbx_description
1 polymer ?
#
loop_
_entity_poly.entity_id
_entity_poly.type
_entity_poly.pdbx_seq_one_letter_code
_entity_poly.pdbx_strand_id
1 'polypeptide(L)'
;MVCGVDREPSQWVKAPPPAQGKIGRMKGAVGQFWLPEILGSSPRMEHDNEVARSLHSAMRACFPHDVEIISQRSQPHCTHHSFVLQQDSSHTLYGIALRVWARADEKRAETIRDLRKRTEADYYDAPDETYWIPYCLSFLSRYPLYDLLGDYLRGMWVHWNKNSNLFHAEEVSRILSFPAPRLNDLVRIDMKDYALCYQFPSSPTGFQNFAMWPLFSCLSVPNIVGVIEAAVSPTRRIIFVSHYPAMLTVASETIRHCIRVYEWSGLYVPVVHARHAKELVQEPGPYMLGITAECRSLFTAPSDALVVDLDRNYVMTAAPPSALTHGQRQKMISRLTNALSGDVQPAGVPQHLRGSYAGGKLIPAGQIIVIRGEVETIENPSWWNQDSVMGVVDNVCVKLVSQYFRASSQQSLIEQGSQFRDESYLWELCQETTHDQDIHASFE
;
A
#
# COMPACT_ATOMS: atom_id res chain seq x y z
N MET A 1 5.46 11.95 11.37
CA MET A 1 4.38 12.87 10.99
C MET A 1 3.12 12.54 11.80
N VAL A 2 2.33 13.55 12.14
CA VAL A 2 1.00 13.44 12.73
C VAL A 2 0.04 14.20 11.82
N CYS A 3 -1.08 13.57 11.45
CA CYS A 3 -2.11 14.20 10.62
C CYS A 3 -3.52 13.84 11.07
N GLY A 4 -4.50 14.66 10.71
CA GLY A 4 -5.90 14.53 11.12
C GLY A 4 -6.65 15.84 10.84
N VAL A 5 -7.70 16.14 11.59
CA VAL A 5 -8.34 17.47 11.55
C VAL A 5 -7.76 18.39 12.62
N ASP A 6 -7.75 19.69 12.36
CA ASP A 6 -7.27 20.71 13.30
C ASP A 6 -8.03 20.66 14.64
N ARG A 7 -7.42 21.20 15.70
CA ARG A 7 -8.07 21.30 17.02
C ARG A 7 -9.24 22.28 17.00
N GLU A 8 -9.17 23.30 16.17
CA GLU A 8 -10.17 24.33 15.98
C GLU A 8 -11.18 23.92 14.89
N PRO A 9 -12.46 23.60 15.24
CA PRO A 9 -13.44 23.16 14.26
C PRO A 9 -13.72 24.14 13.12
N SER A 10 -13.46 25.44 13.34
CA SER A 10 -13.61 26.48 12.32
C SER A 10 -12.63 26.35 11.16
N GLN A 11 -11.52 25.63 11.36
CA GLN A 11 -10.52 25.36 10.31
C GLN A 11 -10.88 24.11 9.50
N TRP A 12 -11.89 23.33 9.89
CA TRP A 12 -12.20 22.07 9.21
C TRP A 12 -12.74 22.31 7.81
N VAL A 13 -12.03 21.78 6.81
CA VAL A 13 -12.43 21.88 5.41
C VAL A 13 -13.14 20.60 4.98
N LYS A 14 -14.36 20.76 4.42
CA LYS A 14 -15.11 19.65 3.83
C LYS A 14 -14.34 19.04 2.66
N ALA A 15 -14.21 17.72 2.66
CA ALA A 15 -13.66 16.97 1.53
C ALA A 15 -14.59 17.10 0.30
N PRO A 16 -14.08 17.46 -0.89
CA PRO A 16 -14.86 17.39 -2.12
C PRO A 16 -15.33 15.96 -2.41
N PRO A 17 -16.51 15.79 -3.02
CA PRO A 17 -17.00 14.48 -3.42
C PRO A 17 -16.09 13.84 -4.49
N PRO A 18 -16.03 12.50 -4.58
CA PRO A 18 -15.30 11.84 -5.65
C PRO A 18 -15.94 12.15 -7.02
N ALA A 19 -15.13 12.13 -8.07
CA ALA A 19 -15.58 12.41 -9.45
C ALA A 19 -16.57 11.36 -10.00
N GLN A 20 -16.60 10.16 -9.41
CA GLN A 20 -17.48 9.06 -9.78
C GLN A 20 -17.82 8.24 -8.54
N GLY A 21 -19.03 7.70 -8.48
CA GLY A 21 -19.44 6.78 -7.42
C GLY A 21 -19.55 7.45 -6.04
N LYS A 22 -19.49 6.62 -5.00
CA LYS A 22 -19.52 7.04 -3.60
C LYS A 22 -18.54 6.21 -2.78
N ILE A 23 -17.85 6.84 -1.84
CA ILE A 23 -17.02 6.15 -0.86
C ILE A 23 -17.94 5.50 0.17
N GLY A 24 -17.76 4.21 0.43
CA GLY A 24 -18.43 3.50 1.53
C GLY A 24 -18.14 4.16 2.87
N ARG A 25 -19.16 4.30 3.72
CA ARG A 25 -19.08 5.00 5.01
C ARG A 25 -18.94 4.00 6.15
N MET A 26 -18.17 4.32 7.18
CA MET A 26 -18.10 3.50 8.39
C MET A 26 -19.46 3.49 9.11
N LYS A 27 -19.71 2.42 9.90
CA LYS A 27 -20.88 2.38 10.78
C LYS A 27 -20.80 3.54 11.78
N GLY A 28 -21.88 4.30 11.89
CA GLY A 28 -21.93 5.49 12.76
C GLY A 28 -21.23 6.72 12.17
N ALA A 29 -20.83 6.70 10.89
CA ALA A 29 -20.25 7.86 10.24
C ALA A 29 -21.15 9.09 10.32
N VAL A 30 -20.55 10.22 10.69
CA VAL A 30 -21.25 11.48 10.89
C VAL A 30 -21.08 12.38 9.67
N GLY A 31 -22.20 12.72 9.04
CA GLY A 31 -22.26 13.72 7.97
C GLY A 31 -21.36 13.41 6.77
N GLN A 32 -20.22 14.09 6.68
CA GLN A 32 -19.35 14.15 5.51
C GLN A 32 -17.92 13.68 5.81
N PHE A 33 -17.05 13.71 4.80
CA PHE A 33 -15.60 13.57 4.98
C PHE A 33 -14.96 14.96 5.14
N TRP A 34 -13.83 15.03 5.84
CA TRP A 34 -13.04 16.23 6.08
C TRP A 34 -11.63 16.06 5.53
N LEU A 35 -11.06 17.11 4.94
CA LEU A 35 -9.67 17.07 4.50
C LEU A 35 -8.73 16.88 5.69
N PRO A 36 -7.79 15.93 5.62
CA PRO A 36 -6.73 15.84 6.62
C PRO A 36 -5.73 16.99 6.45
N GLU A 37 -5.11 17.37 7.56
CA GLU A 37 -4.02 18.33 7.65
C GLU A 37 -2.86 17.72 8.44
N ILE A 38 -1.64 18.20 8.16
CA ILE A 38 -0.45 17.81 8.90
C ILE A 38 -0.38 18.67 10.15
N LEU A 39 -0.62 18.05 11.30
CA LEU A 39 -0.64 18.71 12.61
C LEU A 39 0.75 18.85 13.22
N GLY A 40 1.70 18.02 12.74
CA GLY A 40 3.08 18.09 13.16
C GLY A 40 3.96 17.13 12.37
N SER A 41 5.19 17.55 12.10
CA SER A 41 6.20 16.72 11.44
C SER A 41 7.57 16.95 12.03
N SER A 42 8.43 15.93 11.89
CA SER A 42 9.86 16.04 12.13
C SER A 42 10.57 15.30 10.99
N PRO A 43 11.40 16.00 10.18
CA PRO A 43 11.65 17.45 10.20
C PRO A 43 10.39 18.28 9.90
N ARG A 44 10.40 19.57 10.26
CA ARG A 44 9.27 20.49 10.01
C ARG A 44 9.15 20.78 8.51
N MET A 45 7.92 20.86 8.01
CA MET A 45 7.63 21.04 6.59
C MET A 45 8.22 22.30 5.97
N GLU A 46 8.34 23.37 6.76
CA GLU A 46 8.83 24.68 6.32
C GLU A 46 10.30 24.68 5.91
N HIS A 47 11.04 23.62 6.24
CA HIS A 47 12.49 23.56 6.02
C HIS A 47 12.86 23.12 4.60
N ASP A 48 12.01 22.33 3.94
CA ASP A 48 12.33 21.73 2.64
C ASP A 48 11.04 21.39 1.86
N ASN A 49 10.96 21.93 0.63
CA ASN A 49 9.84 21.71 -0.29
C ASN A 49 9.69 20.25 -0.72
N GLU A 50 10.78 19.49 -0.83
CA GLU A 50 10.73 18.07 -1.19
C GLU A 50 10.16 17.24 -0.04
N VAL A 51 10.60 17.52 1.19
CA VAL A 51 10.03 16.95 2.41
C VAL A 51 8.55 17.31 2.52
N ALA A 52 8.16 18.57 2.28
CA ALA A 52 6.77 18.99 2.31
C ALA A 52 5.90 18.21 1.31
N ARG A 53 6.36 18.05 0.06
CA ARG A 53 5.68 17.23 -0.96
C ARG A 53 5.52 15.78 -0.52
N SER A 54 6.60 15.19 0.03
CA SER A 54 6.60 13.81 0.55
C SER A 54 5.58 13.62 1.68
N LEU A 55 5.53 14.57 2.62
CA LEU A 55 4.62 14.53 3.76
C LEU A 55 3.16 14.71 3.33
N HIS A 56 2.85 15.59 2.38
CA HIS A 56 1.50 15.72 1.83
C HIS A 56 1.04 14.45 1.10
N SER A 57 1.94 13.80 0.35
CA SER A 57 1.63 12.51 -0.27
C SER A 57 1.43 11.41 0.77
N ALA A 58 2.26 11.38 1.82
CA ALA A 58 2.09 10.47 2.94
C ALA A 58 0.77 10.67 3.69
N MET A 59 0.34 11.92 3.87
CA MET A 59 -0.94 12.23 4.53
C MET A 59 -2.13 11.63 3.77
N ARG A 60 -2.13 11.72 2.43
CA ARG A 60 -3.16 11.09 1.59
C ARG A 60 -3.13 9.56 1.72
N ALA A 61 -1.96 8.95 1.84
CA ALA A 61 -1.84 7.51 2.07
C ALA A 61 -2.27 7.09 3.49
N CYS A 62 -2.13 7.97 4.50
CA CYS A 62 -2.60 7.75 5.86
C CYS A 62 -4.12 7.73 5.97
N PHE A 63 -4.81 8.57 5.18
CA PHE A 63 -6.27 8.67 5.12
C PHE A 63 -6.76 8.38 3.69
N PRO A 64 -6.86 7.10 3.27
CA PRO A 64 -7.25 6.76 1.90
C PRO A 64 -8.66 7.24 1.52
N HIS A 65 -9.48 7.62 2.50
CA HIS A 65 -10.87 8.10 2.33
C HIS A 65 -11.07 9.56 2.77
N ASP A 66 -9.99 10.28 3.10
CA ASP A 66 -10.04 11.47 3.96
C ASP A 66 -10.52 11.15 5.39
N VAL A 67 -10.76 12.17 6.22
CA VAL A 67 -11.15 12.01 7.63
C VAL A 67 -12.66 11.79 7.77
N GLU A 68 -13.06 10.68 8.38
CA GLU A 68 -14.44 10.38 8.73
C GLU A 68 -14.61 10.36 10.25
N ILE A 69 -15.42 11.26 10.77
CA ILE A 69 -15.81 11.29 12.18
C ILE A 69 -16.94 10.29 12.38
N ILE A 70 -16.88 9.52 13.47
CA ILE A 70 -17.91 8.53 13.76
C ILE A 70 -18.53 8.74 15.14
N SER A 71 -19.81 8.41 15.25
CA SER A 71 -20.59 8.42 16.46
C SER A 71 -20.86 6.99 16.92
N GLN A 72 -20.35 6.65 18.10
CA GLN A 72 -20.63 5.37 18.76
C GLN A 72 -20.21 5.39 20.24
N ARG A 73 -20.82 4.51 21.05
CA ARG A 73 -20.57 4.42 22.49
C ARG A 73 -19.13 4.01 22.83
N SER A 74 -18.57 3.06 22.10
CA SER A 74 -17.22 2.53 22.35
C SER A 74 -16.18 3.15 21.43
N GLN A 75 -14.94 3.28 21.90
CA GLN A 75 -13.83 3.69 21.05
C GLN A 75 -13.65 2.71 19.88
N PRO A 76 -13.51 3.20 18.63
CA PRO A 76 -13.23 2.33 17.50
C PRO A 76 -11.81 1.75 17.62
N HIS A 77 -11.60 0.57 17.05
CA HIS A 77 -10.28 -0.06 17.07
C HIS A 77 -9.26 0.77 16.29
N CYS A 78 -8.05 0.90 16.85
CA CYS A 78 -6.90 1.41 16.10
C CYS A 78 -6.56 0.42 14.98
N THR A 79 -6.15 0.96 13.83
CA THR A 79 -5.72 0.17 12.67
C THR A 79 -4.38 0.72 12.19
N HIS A 80 -3.61 -0.11 11.51
CA HIS A 80 -2.35 0.32 10.89
C HIS A 80 -2.27 -0.24 9.48
N HIS A 81 -1.46 0.37 8.64
CA HIS A 81 -1.14 -0.14 7.32
C HIS A 81 0.16 0.48 6.82
N SER A 82 0.86 -0.26 5.96
CA SER A 82 2.00 0.26 5.22
C SER A 82 1.55 0.84 3.89
N PHE A 83 2.31 1.76 3.33
CA PHE A 83 2.08 2.35 2.01
C PHE A 83 3.40 2.69 1.34
N VAL A 84 3.37 2.96 0.03
CA VAL A 84 4.55 3.29 -0.76
C VAL A 84 4.27 4.54 -1.59
N LEU A 85 5.25 5.45 -1.60
CA LEU A 85 5.22 6.68 -2.37
C LEU A 85 6.33 6.61 -3.42
N GLN A 86 5.97 6.36 -4.68
CA GLN A 86 6.88 6.54 -5.80
C GLN A 86 6.92 8.03 -6.17
N GLN A 87 8.05 8.69 -5.95
CA GLN A 87 8.22 10.09 -6.31
C GLN A 87 8.72 10.23 -7.74
N ASP A 88 9.71 9.40 -8.09
CA ASP A 88 10.25 9.22 -9.42
C ASP A 88 10.80 7.79 -9.60
N SER A 89 11.51 7.53 -10.69
CA SER A 89 12.07 6.20 -11.01
C SER A 89 13.17 5.71 -10.06
N SER A 90 13.78 6.60 -9.28
CA SER A 90 14.90 6.31 -8.38
C SER A 90 14.60 6.63 -6.90
N HIS A 91 13.57 7.43 -6.62
CA HIS A 91 13.16 7.80 -5.27
C HIS A 91 11.81 7.18 -4.91
N THR A 92 11.87 6.19 -4.02
CA THR A 92 10.70 5.57 -3.40
C THR A 92 10.79 5.72 -1.87
N LEU A 93 9.71 6.20 -1.27
CA LEU A 93 9.56 6.25 0.19
C LEU A 93 8.56 5.20 0.65
N TYR A 94 8.89 4.55 1.76
CA TYR A 94 8.07 3.53 2.39
C TYR A 94 7.50 4.10 3.68
N GLY A 95 6.19 4.04 3.81
CA GLY A 95 5.46 4.64 4.90
C GLY A 95 4.69 3.62 5.72
N ILE A 96 4.58 3.89 7.02
CA ILE A 96 3.74 3.14 7.95
C ILE A 96 2.78 4.14 8.56
N ALA A 97 1.49 3.82 8.58
CA ALA A 97 0.42 4.61 9.16
C ALA A 97 -0.18 3.86 10.36
N LEU A 98 -0.39 4.55 11.47
CA LEU A 98 -1.16 4.09 12.63
C LEU A 98 -2.32 5.06 12.86
N ARG A 99 -3.54 4.61 12.54
CA ARG A 99 -4.77 5.33 12.81
C ARG A 99 -5.23 5.07 14.25
N VAL A 100 -5.42 6.15 14.99
CA VAL A 100 -5.87 6.20 16.38
C VAL A 100 -7.11 7.07 16.49
N TRP A 101 -7.88 6.91 17.56
CA TRP A 101 -9.14 7.61 17.73
C TRP A 101 -9.10 8.45 18.99
N ALA A 102 -9.36 9.75 18.87
CA ALA A 102 -9.52 10.64 20.01
C ALA A 102 -11.00 10.93 20.24
N ARG A 103 -11.41 10.97 21.50
CA ARG A 103 -12.73 11.48 21.87
C ARG A 103 -12.78 12.98 21.57
N ALA A 104 -13.85 13.43 20.92
CA ALA A 104 -14.09 14.86 20.73
C ALA A 104 -14.25 15.56 22.09
N ASP A 105 -13.60 16.71 22.28
CA ASP A 105 -13.89 17.60 23.40
C ASP A 105 -15.23 18.32 23.19
N GLU A 106 -15.68 19.09 24.18
CA GLU A 106 -17.00 19.73 24.14
C GLU A 106 -17.18 20.64 22.93
N LYS A 107 -16.16 21.45 22.59
CA LYS A 107 -16.20 22.39 21.47
C LYS A 107 -16.32 21.66 20.12
N ARG A 108 -15.52 20.61 19.93
CA ARG A 108 -15.60 19.74 18.73
C ARG A 108 -16.93 18.99 18.69
N ALA A 109 -17.39 18.45 19.81
CA ALA A 109 -18.65 17.73 19.91
C ALA A 109 -19.86 18.62 19.58
N GLU A 110 -19.91 19.84 20.13
CA GLU A 110 -20.95 20.82 19.83
C GLU A 110 -21.00 21.18 18.34
N THR A 111 -19.84 21.44 17.73
CA THR A 111 -19.76 21.71 16.28
C THR A 111 -20.28 20.53 15.45
N ILE A 112 -19.97 19.29 15.87
CA ILE A 112 -20.46 18.08 15.22
C ILE A 112 -21.98 17.96 15.40
N ARG A 113 -22.52 18.17 16.62
CA ARG A 113 -23.98 18.16 16.87
C ARG A 113 -24.70 19.18 15.98
N ASP A 114 -24.18 20.40 15.89
CA ASP A 114 -24.80 21.46 15.08
C ASP A 114 -24.72 21.22 13.58
N LEU A 115 -23.66 20.54 13.11
CA LEU A 115 -23.64 20.03 11.75
C LEU A 115 -24.76 19.01 11.54
N ARG A 116 -24.87 18.02 12.44
CA ARG A 116 -25.86 16.95 12.32
C ARG A 116 -27.30 17.46 12.36
N LYS A 117 -27.62 18.38 13.27
CA LYS A 117 -28.93 19.08 13.31
C LYS A 117 -29.32 19.70 11.97
N ARG A 118 -28.34 20.18 11.19
CA ARG A 118 -28.57 20.82 9.89
C ARG A 118 -28.63 19.83 8.73
N THR A 119 -27.96 18.68 8.83
CA THR A 119 -27.79 17.75 7.70
C THR A 119 -28.60 16.46 7.82
N GLU A 120 -28.97 16.04 9.02
CA GLU A 120 -29.70 14.81 9.29
C GLU A 120 -31.16 15.13 9.63
N ALA A 121 -32.11 14.63 8.81
CA ALA A 121 -33.53 14.90 9.00
C ALA A 121 -34.08 14.29 10.31
N ASP A 122 -33.57 13.11 10.69
CA ASP A 122 -33.97 12.36 11.88
C ASP A 122 -32.95 12.53 13.03
N TYR A 123 -32.30 13.70 13.13
CA TYR A 123 -31.32 13.95 14.17
C TYR A 123 -31.94 13.81 15.56
N TYR A 124 -31.32 12.95 16.38
CA TYR A 124 -31.65 12.77 17.78
C TYR A 124 -30.37 12.85 18.61
N ASP A 125 -30.36 13.74 19.60
CA ASP A 125 -29.23 13.91 20.52
C ASP A 125 -29.30 12.86 21.63
N ALA A 126 -28.59 11.75 21.44
CA ALA A 126 -28.57 10.69 22.42
C ALA A 126 -27.60 11.06 23.57
N PRO A 127 -28.03 10.97 24.85
CA PRO A 127 -27.25 11.46 25.99
C PRO A 127 -25.93 10.72 26.24
N ASP A 128 -25.78 9.51 25.70
CA ASP A 128 -24.57 8.69 25.79
C ASP A 128 -23.77 8.64 24.48
N GLU A 129 -24.09 9.53 23.54
CA GLU A 129 -23.39 9.62 22.27
C GLU A 129 -21.97 10.14 22.45
N THR A 130 -21.01 9.47 21.82
CA THR A 130 -19.61 9.90 21.82
C THR A 130 -19.11 10.00 20.39
N TYR A 131 -18.53 11.15 20.05
CA TYR A 131 -17.88 11.37 18.77
C TYR A 131 -16.40 11.02 18.85
N TRP A 132 -15.95 10.23 17.88
CA TRP A 132 -14.57 9.78 17.74
C TRP A 132 -13.98 10.37 16.47
N ILE A 133 -12.86 11.07 16.64
CA ILE A 133 -12.14 11.75 15.57
C ILE A 133 -10.85 10.97 15.31
N PRO A 134 -10.62 10.51 14.07
CA PRO A 134 -9.43 9.75 13.76
C PRO A 134 -8.24 10.69 13.54
N TYR A 135 -7.09 10.28 14.06
CA TYR A 135 -5.78 10.87 13.82
C TYR A 135 -4.85 9.77 13.32
N CYS A 136 -3.81 10.14 12.57
CA CYS A 136 -2.84 9.19 12.09
C CYS A 136 -1.42 9.63 12.44
N LEU A 137 -0.68 8.70 13.06
CA LEU A 137 0.77 8.79 13.23
C LEU A 137 1.44 8.06 12.07
N SER A 138 2.55 8.58 11.56
CA SER A 138 3.25 7.93 10.46
C SER A 138 4.76 8.15 10.47
N PHE A 139 5.48 7.10 10.09
CA PHE A 139 6.90 7.14 9.74
C PHE A 139 7.07 6.99 8.23
N LEU A 140 8.08 7.70 7.70
CA LEU A 140 8.57 7.57 6.34
C LEU A 140 10.02 7.12 6.37
N SER A 141 10.37 6.17 5.51
CA SER A 141 11.68 5.55 5.43
C SER A 141 12.10 5.40 3.97
N ARG A 142 13.40 5.46 3.71
CA ARG A 142 13.99 5.10 2.40
C ARG A 142 14.09 3.59 2.21
N TYR A 143 13.89 2.82 3.27
CA TYR A 143 13.93 1.36 3.26
C TYR A 143 12.54 0.78 3.61
N PRO A 144 12.13 -0.33 2.98
CA PRO A 144 10.82 -0.98 3.22
C PRO A 144 10.81 -1.76 4.54
N LEU A 145 10.93 -1.05 5.67
CA LEU A 145 10.98 -1.58 7.03
C LEU A 145 9.58 -1.67 7.64
N TYR A 146 8.69 -2.40 6.99
CA TYR A 146 7.26 -2.41 7.32
C TYR A 146 6.97 -2.95 8.73
N ASP A 147 7.36 -4.19 9.04
CA ASP A 147 7.09 -4.79 10.34
C ASP A 147 7.86 -4.07 11.46
N LEU A 148 9.14 -3.75 11.24
CA LEU A 148 9.99 -3.09 12.25
C LEU A 148 9.41 -1.72 12.65
N LEU A 149 9.15 -0.84 11.67
CA LEU A 149 8.62 0.49 11.96
C LEU A 149 7.14 0.44 12.36
N GLY A 150 6.38 -0.55 11.87
CA GLY A 150 5.01 -0.85 12.27
C GLY A 150 4.89 -1.22 13.74
N ASP A 151 5.73 -2.15 14.21
CA ASP A 151 5.77 -2.58 15.60
C ASP A 151 6.28 -1.47 16.51
N TYR A 152 7.31 -0.74 16.06
CA TYR A 152 7.84 0.39 16.82
C TYR A 152 6.78 1.47 17.00
N LEU A 153 6.14 1.92 15.92
CA LEU A 153 5.10 2.95 15.96
C LEU A 153 3.92 2.55 16.87
N ARG A 154 3.49 1.28 16.79
CA ARG A 154 2.42 0.76 17.65
C ARG A 154 2.85 0.65 19.11
N GLY A 155 4.09 0.24 19.37
CA GLY A 155 4.67 0.16 20.71
C GLY A 155 4.76 1.53 21.37
N MET A 156 5.28 2.51 20.63
CA MET A 156 5.34 3.91 21.08
C MET A 156 3.96 4.42 21.51
N TRP A 157 2.92 4.21 20.70
CA TRP A 157 1.56 4.66 21.05
C TRP A 157 1.04 4.07 22.37
N VAL A 158 1.30 2.79 22.64
CA VAL A 158 0.87 2.13 23.89
C VAL A 158 1.54 2.76 25.11
N HIS A 159 2.82 3.16 24.98
CA HIS A 159 3.55 3.83 26.04
C HIS A 159 3.15 5.30 26.19
N TRP A 160 2.94 6.01 25.08
CA TRP A 160 2.60 7.44 25.04
C TRP A 160 1.19 7.75 25.56
N ASN A 161 0.18 6.94 25.19
CA ASN A 161 -1.21 7.22 25.54
C ASN A 161 -1.46 7.20 27.07
N LYS A 162 -0.58 6.55 27.84
CA LYS A 162 -0.69 6.46 29.32
C LYS A 162 -0.03 7.63 30.06
N ASN A 163 0.83 8.41 29.41
CA ASN A 163 1.60 9.49 30.01
C ASN A 163 1.66 10.66 29.02
N SER A 164 0.75 11.62 29.16
CA SER A 164 0.59 12.79 28.27
C SER A 164 1.84 13.67 28.14
N ASN A 165 2.84 13.50 29.02
CA ASN A 165 4.09 14.24 28.99
C ASN A 165 5.18 13.57 28.11
N LEU A 166 4.98 12.32 27.66
CA LEU A 166 5.97 11.56 26.87
C LEU A 166 5.93 11.81 25.36
N PHE A 167 5.23 12.85 24.90
CA PHE A 167 5.56 13.45 23.61
C PHE A 167 6.89 14.23 23.73
N HIS A 168 7.93 13.55 24.20
CA HIS A 168 9.27 14.06 24.19
C HIS A 168 9.77 13.95 22.76
N ALA A 169 10.20 15.09 22.23
CA ALA A 169 11.06 15.14 21.06
C ALA A 169 12.21 14.12 21.17
N GLU A 170 12.61 13.67 22.36
CA GLU A 170 13.64 12.65 22.57
C GLU A 170 13.38 11.30 21.90
N GLU A 171 12.18 10.71 21.92
CA GLU A 171 11.99 9.38 21.30
C GLU A 171 11.87 9.46 19.77
N VAL A 172 11.23 10.53 19.28
CA VAL A 172 11.20 10.87 17.87
C VAL A 172 12.60 11.27 17.39
N SER A 173 13.37 11.98 18.21
CA SER A 173 14.77 12.29 17.95
C SER A 173 15.61 11.02 18.01
N ARG A 174 15.36 10.10 18.93
CA ARG A 174 16.10 8.83 19.04
C ARG A 174 16.00 8.05 17.74
N ILE A 175 14.78 7.90 17.18
CA ILE A 175 14.60 7.20 15.91
C ILE A 175 15.24 7.96 14.73
N LEU A 176 15.12 9.30 14.70
CA LEU A 176 15.69 10.13 13.63
C LEU A 176 17.22 10.29 13.73
N SER A 177 17.80 10.09 14.91
CA SER A 177 19.24 10.14 15.18
C SER A 177 19.91 8.77 15.03
N PHE A 178 19.17 7.71 14.66
CA PHE A 178 19.82 6.45 14.31
C PHE A 178 20.79 6.69 13.16
N PRO A 179 22.05 6.22 13.27
CA PRO A 179 22.96 6.25 12.14
C PRO A 179 22.32 5.47 10.99
N ALA A 180 22.47 5.98 9.78
CA ALA A 180 21.96 5.31 8.58
C ALA A 180 22.54 3.88 8.53
N PRO A 181 21.70 2.83 8.64
CA PRO A 181 22.20 1.46 8.67
C PRO A 181 22.83 1.07 7.34
N ARG A 182 23.89 0.28 7.41
CA ARG A 182 24.56 -0.31 6.24
C ARG A 182 23.99 -1.69 5.95
N LEU A 183 24.28 -2.21 4.76
CA LEU A 183 23.99 -3.60 4.42
C LEU A 183 24.69 -4.52 5.43
N ASN A 184 24.00 -5.58 5.84
CA ASN A 184 24.39 -6.50 6.91
C ASN A 184 24.41 -5.92 8.34
N ASP A 185 24.02 -4.66 8.57
CA ASP A 185 23.85 -4.17 9.94
C ASP A 185 22.60 -4.77 10.58
N LEU A 186 22.71 -5.16 11.85
CA LEU A 186 21.56 -5.50 12.68
C LEU A 186 21.00 -4.22 13.30
N VAL A 187 19.85 -3.77 12.82
CA VAL A 187 19.11 -2.69 13.47
C VAL A 187 18.38 -3.27 14.67
N ARG A 188 18.68 -2.73 15.85
CA ARG A 188 18.05 -3.09 17.12
C ARG A 188 17.48 -1.85 17.79
N ILE A 189 16.20 -1.88 18.10
CA ILE A 189 15.50 -0.82 18.81
C ILE A 189 15.01 -1.39 20.13
N ASP A 190 15.64 -0.98 21.22
CA ASP A 190 15.26 -1.43 22.55
C ASP A 190 13.90 -0.86 22.96
N MET A 191 12.98 -1.75 23.31
CA MET A 191 11.73 -1.43 24.00
C MET A 191 11.90 -1.75 25.49
N LYS A 192 10.81 -1.72 26.26
CA LYS A 192 10.87 -1.96 27.72
C LYS A 192 11.29 -3.40 28.08
N ASP A 193 10.58 -4.39 27.53
CA ASP A 193 10.70 -5.80 27.92
C ASP A 193 11.32 -6.68 26.81
N TYR A 194 11.46 -6.14 25.60
CA TYR A 194 12.03 -6.79 24.43
C TYR A 194 12.73 -5.76 23.54
N ALA A 195 13.46 -6.20 22.52
CA ALA A 195 13.99 -5.35 21.46
C ALA A 195 13.37 -5.75 20.12
N LEU A 196 13.03 -4.77 19.29
CA LEU A 196 12.66 -4.97 17.91
C LEU A 196 13.91 -5.04 17.05
N CYS A 197 13.99 -6.01 16.14
CA CYS A 197 15.17 -6.25 15.35
C CYS A 197 14.85 -6.39 13.86
N TYR A 198 15.79 -5.95 13.02
CA TYR A 198 15.81 -6.29 11.61
C TYR A 198 17.25 -6.38 11.11
N GLN A 199 17.56 -7.51 10.49
CA GLN A 199 18.84 -7.72 9.82
C GLN A 199 18.79 -7.11 8.43
N PHE A 200 19.58 -6.06 8.19
CA PHE A 200 19.67 -5.48 6.85
C PHE A 200 20.24 -6.53 5.89
N PRO A 201 19.68 -6.64 4.67
CA PRO A 201 20.13 -7.62 3.69
C PRO A 201 21.55 -7.30 3.22
N SER A 202 22.17 -8.29 2.58
CA SER A 202 23.48 -8.13 1.93
C SER A 202 23.42 -7.41 0.58
N SER A 203 22.22 -7.20 0.03
CA SER A 203 21.97 -6.53 -1.25
C SER A 203 20.87 -5.47 -1.11
N PRO A 204 20.95 -4.32 -1.82
CA PRO A 204 19.89 -3.31 -1.86
C PRO A 204 18.53 -3.81 -2.36
N THR A 205 18.51 -4.91 -3.13
CA THR A 205 17.26 -5.53 -3.64
C THR A 205 16.73 -6.64 -2.74
N GLY A 206 17.44 -6.97 -1.66
CA GLY A 206 17.14 -8.11 -0.79
C GLY A 206 16.19 -7.80 0.38
N PHE A 207 15.59 -6.61 0.43
CA PHE A 207 14.73 -6.26 1.56
C PHE A 207 13.42 -7.05 1.55
N GLN A 208 13.10 -7.65 2.70
CA GLN A 208 11.82 -8.29 2.96
C GLN A 208 11.51 -8.18 4.46
N ASN A 209 10.89 -7.08 4.88
CA ASN A 209 10.45 -6.87 6.27
C ASN A 209 8.93 -6.98 6.41
N PHE A 210 8.37 -8.06 5.86
CA PHE A 210 6.97 -8.42 5.94
C PHE A 210 6.81 -9.94 5.73
N ALA A 211 5.73 -10.52 6.26
CA ALA A 211 5.36 -11.91 6.02
C ALA A 211 4.51 -12.08 4.75
N MET A 212 4.79 -13.10 3.93
CA MET A 212 4.07 -13.37 2.68
C MET A 212 2.83 -14.28 2.86
N TRP A 213 2.80 -15.10 3.91
CA TRP A 213 1.71 -16.05 4.18
C TRP A 213 0.31 -15.42 4.28
N PRO A 214 0.11 -14.13 4.66
CA PRO A 214 -1.23 -13.54 4.69
C PRO A 214 -1.94 -13.58 3.33
N LEU A 215 -1.21 -13.44 2.21
CA LEU A 215 -1.82 -13.58 0.88
C LEU A 215 -2.39 -14.99 0.68
N PHE A 216 -1.68 -16.01 1.17
CA PHE A 216 -2.07 -17.43 1.11
C PHE A 216 -3.21 -17.79 2.06
N SER A 217 -3.49 -16.93 3.04
CA SER A 217 -4.71 -17.03 3.86
C SER A 217 -5.92 -16.38 3.19
N CYS A 218 -5.70 -15.41 2.30
CA CYS A 218 -6.76 -14.68 1.59
C CYS A 218 -7.21 -15.37 0.31
N LEU A 219 -6.28 -16.01 -0.41
CA LEU A 219 -6.53 -16.56 -1.74
C LEU A 219 -6.24 -18.06 -1.80
N SER A 220 -7.02 -18.76 -2.60
CA SER A 220 -6.74 -20.14 -2.99
C SER A 220 -5.49 -20.20 -3.90
N VAL A 221 -4.77 -21.32 -3.87
CA VAL A 221 -3.57 -21.53 -4.72
C VAL A 221 -3.82 -21.23 -6.21
N PRO A 222 -4.95 -21.65 -6.83
CA PRO A 222 -5.25 -21.29 -8.21
C PRO A 222 -5.34 -19.77 -8.45
N ASN A 223 -5.98 -19.03 -7.53
CA ASN A 223 -6.06 -17.58 -7.62
C ASN A 223 -4.69 -16.94 -7.47
N ILE A 224 -3.85 -17.39 -6.52
CA ILE A 224 -2.49 -16.89 -6.34
C ILE A 224 -1.66 -17.11 -7.62
N VAL A 225 -1.75 -18.29 -8.23
CA VAL A 225 -1.10 -18.57 -9.52
C VAL A 225 -1.58 -17.62 -10.60
N GLY A 226 -2.90 -17.35 -10.68
CA GLY A 226 -3.45 -16.37 -11.61
C GLY A 226 -2.92 -14.94 -11.40
N VAL A 227 -2.73 -14.52 -10.15
CA VAL A 227 -2.14 -13.21 -9.83
C VAL A 227 -0.66 -13.15 -10.20
N ILE A 228 0.12 -14.19 -9.89
CA ILE A 228 1.53 -14.26 -10.30
C ILE A 228 1.64 -14.26 -11.83
N GLU A 229 0.77 -15.02 -12.52
CA GLU A 229 0.71 -15.08 -13.98
C GLU A 229 0.40 -13.70 -14.59
N ALA A 230 -0.56 -12.96 -14.01
CA ALA A 230 -0.85 -11.59 -14.45
C ALA A 230 0.34 -10.64 -14.24
N ALA A 231 1.09 -10.81 -13.15
CA ALA A 231 2.22 -9.95 -12.81
C ALA A 231 3.41 -10.12 -13.77
N VAL A 232 3.57 -11.32 -14.36
CA VAL A 232 4.61 -11.61 -15.36
C VAL A 232 4.12 -11.49 -16.81
N SER A 233 2.81 -11.30 -17.02
CA SER A 233 2.23 -11.11 -18.36
C SER A 233 2.66 -9.78 -18.99
N PRO A 234 2.43 -9.53 -20.29
CA PRO A 234 2.81 -8.26 -20.92
C PRO A 234 2.04 -7.03 -20.41
N THR A 235 0.75 -7.17 -20.10
CA THR A 235 -0.11 -6.04 -19.68
C THR A 235 0.14 -5.60 -18.23
N ARG A 236 0.39 -6.54 -17.31
CA ARG A 236 0.74 -6.31 -15.89
C ARG A 236 -0.19 -5.30 -15.20
N ARG A 237 -1.50 -5.46 -15.33
CA ARG A 237 -2.50 -4.61 -14.66
C ARG A 237 -3.23 -5.39 -13.58
N ILE A 238 -2.96 -5.07 -12.32
CA ILE A 238 -3.50 -5.78 -11.14
C ILE A 238 -4.14 -4.77 -10.19
N ILE A 239 -5.34 -5.06 -9.73
CA ILE A 239 -6.06 -4.26 -8.75
C ILE A 239 -6.43 -5.16 -7.57
N PHE A 240 -5.76 -5.00 -6.44
CA PHE A 240 -6.17 -5.62 -5.19
C PHE A 240 -7.29 -4.82 -4.52
N VAL A 241 -8.26 -5.54 -3.95
CA VAL A 241 -9.39 -4.96 -3.21
C VAL A 241 -9.50 -5.65 -1.86
N SER A 242 -9.62 -4.86 -0.79
CA SER A 242 -9.88 -5.34 0.57
C SER A 242 -10.43 -4.22 1.46
N HIS A 243 -11.23 -4.55 2.47
CA HIS A 243 -11.60 -3.66 3.57
C HIS A 243 -10.42 -3.27 4.46
N TYR A 244 -9.28 -3.97 4.35
CA TYR A 244 -8.13 -3.82 5.23
C TYR A 244 -6.91 -3.29 4.47
N PRO A 245 -6.59 -1.98 4.58
CA PRO A 245 -5.45 -1.39 3.86
C PRO A 245 -4.11 -2.06 4.12
N ALA A 246 -3.91 -2.63 5.32
CA ALA A 246 -2.70 -3.38 5.65
C ALA A 246 -2.49 -4.58 4.72
N MET A 247 -3.58 -5.29 4.40
CA MET A 247 -3.55 -6.45 3.53
C MET A 247 -3.26 -6.07 2.08
N LEU A 248 -3.70 -4.90 1.61
CA LEU A 248 -3.42 -4.44 0.25
C LEU A 248 -1.91 -4.34 0.00
N THR A 249 -1.17 -3.74 0.93
CA THR A 249 0.29 -3.63 0.83
C THR A 249 0.99 -4.98 0.98
N VAL A 250 0.56 -5.82 1.93
CA VAL A 250 1.14 -7.16 2.09
C VAL A 250 0.93 -8.02 0.83
N ALA A 251 -0.26 -8.00 0.23
CA ALA A 251 -0.55 -8.72 -1.01
C ALA A 251 0.33 -8.21 -2.16
N SER A 252 0.42 -6.89 -2.29
CA SER A 252 1.18 -6.23 -3.36
C SER A 252 2.69 -6.52 -3.25
N GLU A 253 3.26 -6.39 -2.06
CA GLU A 253 4.66 -6.73 -1.79
C GLU A 253 4.95 -8.22 -1.93
N THR A 254 4.01 -9.09 -1.54
CA THR A 254 4.13 -10.54 -1.75
C THR A 254 4.27 -10.86 -3.23
N ILE A 255 3.43 -10.29 -4.10
CA ILE A 255 3.53 -10.51 -5.54
C ILE A 255 4.83 -9.93 -6.10
N ARG A 256 5.21 -8.69 -5.73
CA ARG A 256 6.49 -8.10 -6.15
C ARG A 256 7.68 -8.98 -5.75
N HIS A 257 7.65 -9.57 -4.56
CA HIS A 257 8.69 -10.49 -4.10
C HIS A 257 8.69 -11.80 -4.90
N CYS A 258 7.52 -12.38 -5.16
CA CYS A 258 7.37 -13.56 -6.02
C CYS A 258 7.98 -13.36 -7.42
N ILE A 259 7.81 -12.18 -8.01
CA ILE A 259 8.32 -11.87 -9.36
C ILE A 259 9.62 -11.06 -9.36
N ARG A 260 10.38 -11.02 -8.26
CA ARG A 260 11.57 -10.15 -8.12
C ARG A 260 12.61 -10.29 -9.23
N VAL A 261 12.70 -11.46 -9.89
CA VAL A 261 13.60 -11.69 -11.04
C VAL A 261 13.23 -10.87 -12.29
N TYR A 262 12.00 -10.38 -12.36
CA TYR A 262 11.53 -9.51 -13.46
C TYR A 262 11.66 -8.03 -13.16
N GLU A 263 11.85 -7.66 -11.88
CA GLU A 263 11.80 -6.30 -11.36
C GLU A 263 10.54 -5.52 -11.80
N TRP A 264 9.60 -5.30 -10.86
CA TRP A 264 8.40 -4.54 -11.18
C TRP A 264 8.74 -3.10 -11.59
N SER A 265 8.43 -2.74 -12.84
CA SER A 265 8.73 -1.43 -13.45
C SER A 265 7.48 -0.60 -13.78
N GLY A 266 6.29 -1.04 -13.35
CA GLY A 266 5.04 -0.32 -13.53
C GLY A 266 4.70 0.65 -12.40
N LEU A 267 3.60 1.37 -12.55
CA LEU A 267 3.01 2.16 -11.47
C LEU A 267 2.70 1.25 -10.27
N TYR A 268 3.11 1.65 -9.08
CA TYR A 268 2.95 0.87 -7.87
C TYR A 268 2.37 1.73 -6.75
N VAL A 269 1.07 1.52 -6.48
CA VAL A 269 0.33 2.26 -5.45
C VAL A 269 -0.47 1.26 -4.61
N PRO A 270 0.14 0.63 -3.59
CA PRO A 270 -0.52 -0.41 -2.80
C PRO A 270 -1.66 0.10 -1.92
N VAL A 271 -1.75 1.41 -1.69
CA VAL A 271 -2.89 2.06 -1.03
C VAL A 271 -3.25 3.31 -1.82
N VAL A 272 -4.26 3.18 -2.67
CA VAL A 272 -4.78 4.26 -3.50
C VAL A 272 -5.71 5.15 -2.69
N HIS A 273 -5.48 6.45 -2.76
CA HIS A 273 -6.42 7.45 -2.24
C HIS A 273 -7.70 7.47 -3.09
N ALA A 274 -8.86 7.49 -2.43
CA ALA A 274 -10.19 7.36 -3.05
C ALA A 274 -10.38 8.27 -4.28
N ARG A 275 -9.92 9.52 -4.20
CA ARG A 275 -10.09 10.50 -5.28
C ARG A 275 -9.27 10.20 -6.53
N HIS A 276 -8.18 9.45 -6.39
CA HIS A 276 -7.29 9.09 -7.50
C HIS A 276 -7.62 7.70 -8.08
N ALA A 277 -8.58 6.97 -7.50
CA ALA A 277 -8.91 5.61 -7.95
C ALA A 277 -9.35 5.57 -9.42
N LYS A 278 -10.11 6.57 -9.89
CA LYS A 278 -10.56 6.63 -11.28
C LYS A 278 -9.41 6.83 -12.26
N GLU A 279 -8.55 7.81 -12.01
CA GLU A 279 -7.44 8.16 -12.91
C GLU A 279 -6.38 7.06 -12.95
N LEU A 280 -5.94 6.55 -11.79
CA LEU A 280 -4.85 5.57 -11.73
C LEU A 280 -5.21 4.23 -12.40
N VAL A 281 -6.49 3.84 -12.36
CA VAL A 281 -6.96 2.61 -13.00
C VAL A 281 -6.97 2.72 -14.53
N GLN A 282 -7.03 3.94 -15.08
CA GLN A 282 -6.99 4.19 -16.52
C GLN A 282 -5.57 4.30 -17.07
N GLU A 283 -4.54 4.17 -16.23
CA GLU A 283 -3.15 4.22 -16.68
C GLU A 283 -2.92 3.18 -17.80
N PRO A 284 -2.32 3.60 -18.93
CA PRO A 284 -2.15 2.73 -20.09
C PRO A 284 -1.06 1.68 -19.88
N GLY A 285 -0.08 1.99 -19.03
CA GLY A 285 1.03 1.09 -18.71
C GLY A 285 0.71 0.06 -17.62
N PRO A 286 1.67 -0.83 -17.33
CA PRO A 286 1.65 -1.70 -16.16
C PRO A 286 1.33 -0.96 -14.86
N TYR A 287 0.43 -1.52 -14.06
CA TYR A 287 0.15 -1.01 -12.71
C TYR A 287 -0.24 -2.11 -11.72
N MET A 288 0.10 -1.87 -10.46
CA MET A 288 -0.37 -2.65 -9.33
C MET A 288 -0.95 -1.67 -8.32
N LEU A 289 -2.26 -1.74 -8.15
CA LEU A 289 -3.03 -0.82 -7.33
C LEU A 289 -3.71 -1.59 -6.19
N GLY A 290 -3.65 -1.06 -4.98
CA GLY A 290 -4.49 -1.52 -3.88
C GLY A 290 -5.58 -0.50 -3.59
N ILE A 291 -6.83 -0.91 -3.75
CA ILE A 291 -8.00 -0.04 -3.56
C ILE A 291 -8.85 -0.64 -2.44
N THR A 292 -9.17 0.17 -1.44
CA THR A 292 -10.07 -0.27 -0.37
C THR A 292 -11.45 -0.65 -0.91
N ALA A 293 -12.10 -1.66 -0.34
CA ALA A 293 -13.41 -2.12 -0.80
C ALA A 293 -14.49 -1.01 -0.81
N GLU A 294 -14.39 -0.04 0.11
CA GLU A 294 -15.25 1.15 0.18
C GLU A 294 -15.18 2.02 -1.09
N CYS A 295 -14.08 1.92 -1.85
CA CYS A 295 -13.82 2.70 -3.05
C CYS A 295 -14.15 1.93 -4.35
N ARG A 296 -14.76 0.74 -4.26
CA ARG A 296 -15.03 -0.10 -5.43
C ARG A 296 -15.92 0.57 -6.48
N SER A 297 -16.85 1.43 -6.05
CA SER A 297 -17.77 2.15 -6.94
C SER A 297 -17.14 3.35 -7.67
N LEU A 298 -15.92 3.74 -7.28
CA LEU A 298 -15.26 4.96 -7.79
C LEU A 298 -14.60 4.75 -9.17
N PHE A 299 -14.44 3.51 -9.61
CA PHE A 299 -13.74 3.18 -10.84
C PHE A 299 -14.43 2.03 -11.59
N THR A 300 -14.23 2.01 -12.90
CA THR A 300 -14.52 0.85 -13.76
C THR A 300 -13.19 0.25 -14.16
N ALA A 301 -12.96 -1.03 -13.85
CA ALA A 301 -11.72 -1.70 -14.20
C ALA A 301 -11.64 -1.93 -15.72
N PRO A 302 -10.49 -1.69 -16.37
CA PRO A 302 -10.24 -2.11 -17.74
C PRO A 302 -10.48 -3.60 -17.92
N SER A 303 -10.84 -4.02 -19.13
CA SER A 303 -11.15 -5.42 -19.44
C SER A 303 -9.99 -6.38 -19.18
N ASP A 304 -8.76 -5.90 -19.29
CA ASP A 304 -7.52 -6.65 -19.11
C ASP A 304 -6.84 -6.41 -17.75
N ALA A 305 -7.47 -5.64 -16.85
CA ALA A 305 -7.04 -5.54 -15.47
C ALA A 305 -7.55 -6.75 -14.66
N LEU A 306 -6.65 -7.40 -13.93
CA LEU A 306 -7.01 -8.45 -12.99
C LEU A 306 -7.46 -7.84 -11.66
N VAL A 307 -8.76 -7.87 -11.37
CA VAL A 307 -9.31 -7.40 -10.10
C VAL A 307 -9.37 -8.56 -9.11
N VAL A 308 -8.74 -8.40 -7.95
CA VAL A 308 -8.56 -9.43 -6.92
C VAL A 308 -9.18 -8.96 -5.61
N ASP A 309 -10.32 -9.52 -5.24
CA ASP A 309 -10.95 -9.31 -3.94
C ASP A 309 -10.36 -10.29 -2.91
N LEU A 310 -9.50 -9.74 -2.05
CA LEU A 310 -8.76 -10.48 -1.02
C LEU A 310 -9.66 -10.91 0.14
N ASP A 311 -10.80 -10.25 0.34
CA ASP A 311 -11.73 -10.60 1.43
C ASP A 311 -12.62 -11.79 1.04
N ARG A 312 -12.82 -12.02 -0.26
CA ARG A 312 -13.76 -13.01 -0.79
C ARG A 312 -13.11 -14.14 -1.60
N ASN A 313 -11.78 -14.18 -1.69
CA ASN A 313 -11.06 -15.10 -2.57
C ASN A 313 -11.62 -15.09 -4.02
N TYR A 314 -11.83 -13.88 -4.56
CA TYR A 314 -12.49 -13.72 -5.86
C TYR A 314 -11.60 -12.95 -6.84
N VAL A 315 -11.46 -13.49 -8.05
CA VAL A 315 -10.65 -12.91 -9.12
C VAL A 315 -11.53 -12.68 -10.34
N MET A 316 -11.45 -11.50 -10.92
CA MET A 316 -12.27 -11.09 -12.06
C MET A 316 -11.43 -10.38 -13.11
N THR A 317 -11.57 -10.80 -14.37
CA THR A 317 -10.99 -10.17 -15.55
C THR A 317 -11.79 -10.59 -16.78
N ALA A 318 -11.89 -9.72 -17.79
CA ALA A 318 -12.46 -10.07 -19.09
C ALA A 318 -11.39 -10.58 -20.08
N ALA A 319 -10.10 -10.36 -19.79
CA ALA A 319 -8.98 -10.92 -20.53
C ALA A 319 -8.03 -11.64 -19.56
N PRO A 320 -8.25 -12.96 -19.33
CA PRO A 320 -7.39 -13.76 -18.47
C PRO A 320 -5.92 -13.76 -18.91
N PRO A 321 -4.96 -13.81 -17.97
CA PRO A 321 -3.54 -13.95 -18.29
C PRO A 321 -3.27 -15.19 -19.15
N SER A 322 -2.34 -15.06 -20.09
CA SER A 322 -1.98 -16.10 -21.06
C SER A 322 -0.49 -16.49 -21.02
N ALA A 323 0.25 -15.99 -20.03
CA ALA A 323 1.69 -16.28 -19.91
C ALA A 323 1.97 -17.77 -19.62
N LEU A 324 1.05 -18.49 -19.01
CA LEU A 324 1.16 -19.92 -18.74
C LEU A 324 0.18 -20.74 -19.59
N THR A 325 0.68 -21.81 -20.19
CA THR A 325 -0.17 -22.88 -20.73
C THR A 325 -0.97 -23.57 -19.61
N HIS A 326 -2.09 -24.21 -19.97
CA HIS A 326 -2.91 -24.95 -18.99
C HIS A 326 -2.09 -25.98 -18.19
N GLY A 327 -1.22 -26.75 -18.85
CA GLY A 327 -0.38 -27.74 -18.18
C GLY A 327 0.67 -27.12 -17.24
N GLN A 328 1.28 -25.98 -17.61
CA GLN A 328 2.19 -25.26 -16.72
C GLN A 328 1.45 -24.70 -15.50
N ARG A 329 0.25 -24.16 -15.69
CA ARG A 329 -0.59 -23.64 -14.60
C ARG A 329 -0.96 -24.74 -13.61
N GLN A 330 -1.47 -25.88 -14.08
CA GLN A 330 -1.80 -27.03 -13.22
C GLN A 330 -0.57 -27.55 -12.48
N LYS A 331 0.58 -27.63 -13.16
CA LYS A 331 1.84 -28.04 -12.53
C LYS A 331 2.30 -27.07 -11.45
N MET A 332 2.14 -25.77 -11.65
CA MET A 332 2.46 -24.75 -10.65
C MET A 332 1.53 -24.87 -9.44
N ILE A 333 0.21 -25.03 -9.68
CA ILE A 333 -0.79 -25.24 -8.63
C ILE A 333 -0.41 -26.46 -7.77
N SER A 334 -0.23 -27.63 -8.39
CA SER A 334 0.11 -28.85 -7.64
C SER A 334 1.41 -28.71 -6.83
N ARG A 335 2.42 -28.04 -7.39
CA ARG A 335 3.70 -27.83 -6.70
C ARG A 335 3.57 -26.86 -5.53
N LEU A 336 2.80 -25.79 -5.68
CA LEU A 336 2.53 -24.84 -4.60
C LEU A 336 1.70 -25.50 -3.49
N THR A 337 0.67 -26.27 -3.83
CA THR A 337 -0.11 -27.04 -2.84
C THR A 337 0.81 -27.98 -2.05
N ASN A 338 1.73 -28.69 -2.71
CA ASN A 338 2.71 -29.53 -2.03
C ASN A 338 3.68 -28.72 -1.14
N ALA A 339 4.15 -27.55 -1.61
CA ALA A 339 5.03 -26.67 -0.83
C ALA A 339 4.35 -26.11 0.43
N LEU A 340 3.02 -25.99 0.41
CA LEU A 340 2.18 -25.57 1.54
C LEU A 340 1.73 -26.75 2.42
N SER A 341 2.26 -27.95 2.20
CA SER A 341 1.86 -29.17 2.93
C SER A 341 0.37 -29.53 2.80
N GLY A 342 -0.28 -29.13 1.70
CA GLY A 342 -1.67 -29.43 1.41
C GLY A 342 -2.48 -28.21 0.96
N ASP A 343 -3.80 -28.41 0.83
CA ASP A 343 -4.72 -27.33 0.48
C ASP A 343 -4.97 -26.40 1.67
N VAL A 344 -4.59 -25.13 1.50
CA VAL A 344 -4.87 -24.05 2.45
C VAL A 344 -6.24 -23.48 2.12
N GLN A 345 -7.19 -23.65 3.04
CA GLN A 345 -8.53 -23.06 2.90
C GLN A 345 -8.45 -21.54 3.16
N PRO A 346 -8.96 -20.69 2.25
CA PRO A 346 -8.96 -19.25 2.46
C PRO A 346 -9.77 -18.85 3.70
N ALA A 347 -9.08 -18.35 4.73
CA ALA A 347 -9.67 -17.84 5.96
C ALA A 347 -9.93 -16.31 5.90
N GLY A 348 -9.51 -15.67 4.80
CA GLY A 348 -9.54 -14.22 4.62
C GLY A 348 -8.37 -13.53 5.30
N VAL A 349 -8.49 -12.21 5.48
CA VAL A 349 -7.42 -11.38 6.03
C VAL A 349 -7.05 -11.79 7.46
N PRO A 350 -5.79 -12.04 7.83
CA PRO A 350 -5.40 -12.38 9.20
C PRO A 350 -5.74 -11.29 10.22
N GLN A 351 -6.04 -11.69 11.47
CA GLN A 351 -6.52 -10.78 12.52
C GLN A 351 -5.57 -9.60 12.81
N HIS A 352 -4.25 -9.83 12.80
CA HIS A 352 -3.26 -8.79 13.06
C HIS A 352 -3.20 -7.71 11.97
N LEU A 353 -3.76 -7.97 10.77
CA LEU A 353 -3.91 -6.97 9.70
C LEU A 353 -5.27 -6.27 9.72
N ARG A 354 -6.21 -6.75 10.55
CA ARG A 354 -7.54 -6.13 10.73
C ARG A 354 -7.55 -5.02 11.77
N GLY A 355 -6.59 -5.03 12.70
CA GLY A 355 -6.48 -4.04 13.77
C GLY A 355 -5.10 -4.05 14.43
N SER A 356 -4.75 -2.97 15.12
CA SER A 356 -3.40 -2.79 15.68
C SER A 356 -3.16 -3.48 17.02
N TYR A 357 -4.22 -3.70 17.81
CA TYR A 357 -4.13 -4.21 19.18
C TYR A 357 -5.18 -5.29 19.44
N ALA A 358 -4.82 -6.55 19.19
CA ALA A 358 -5.68 -7.69 19.51
C ALA A 358 -5.86 -7.77 21.05
N GLY A 359 -7.11 -7.75 21.52
CA GLY A 359 -7.41 -7.76 22.96
C GLY A 359 -6.80 -6.58 23.74
N GLY A 360 -6.48 -5.46 23.07
CA GLY A 360 -5.87 -4.29 23.69
C GLY A 360 -4.36 -4.39 23.95
N LYS A 361 -3.69 -5.43 23.44
CA LYS A 361 -2.24 -5.62 23.54
C LYS A 361 -1.56 -5.50 22.17
N LEU A 362 -0.32 -5.07 22.16
CA LEU A 362 0.54 -5.16 20.97
C LEU A 362 1.06 -6.58 20.85
N ILE A 363 0.89 -7.16 19.65
CA ILE A 363 1.52 -8.42 19.26
C ILE A 363 2.42 -8.08 18.06
N PRO A 364 3.75 -8.03 18.25
CA PRO A 364 4.70 -7.71 17.19
C PRO A 364 4.63 -8.72 16.04
N ALA A 365 4.76 -8.23 14.81
CA ALA A 365 4.85 -9.06 13.61
C ALA A 365 6.30 -9.28 13.16
N GLY A 366 7.19 -8.35 13.49
CA GLY A 366 8.61 -8.40 13.18
C GLY A 366 9.41 -9.27 14.16
N GLN A 367 10.70 -9.38 13.88
CA GLN A 367 11.63 -10.12 14.73
C GLN A 367 11.86 -9.39 16.05
N ILE A 368 11.82 -10.14 17.15
CA ILE A 368 12.08 -9.62 18.49
C ILE A 368 13.18 -10.41 19.21
N ILE A 369 13.87 -9.73 20.13
CA ILE A 369 14.71 -10.36 21.14
C ILE A 369 14.06 -10.11 22.49
N VAL A 370 13.59 -11.16 23.15
CA VAL A 370 12.98 -11.05 24.48
C VAL A 370 14.08 -10.78 25.51
N ILE A 371 13.94 -9.68 26.26
CA ILE A 371 14.89 -9.31 27.31
C ILE A 371 14.35 -9.78 28.66
N ARG A 372 13.04 -9.67 28.88
CA ARG A 372 12.35 -10.05 30.13
C ARG A 372 10.97 -10.63 29.85
N GLY A 373 10.61 -11.69 30.59
CA GLY A 373 9.27 -12.29 30.55
C GLY A 373 8.98 -13.07 29.28
N GLU A 374 7.70 -13.16 28.94
CA GLU A 374 7.21 -13.75 27.69
C GLU A 374 6.51 -12.67 26.87
N VAL A 375 6.79 -12.63 25.57
CA VAL A 375 6.18 -11.69 24.63
C VAL A 375 5.53 -12.49 23.52
N GLU A 376 4.22 -12.29 23.34
CA GLU A 376 3.46 -12.92 22.26
C GLU A 376 3.81 -12.27 20.92
N THR A 377 4.09 -13.10 19.92
CA THR A 377 4.48 -12.70 18.56
C THR A 377 3.56 -13.33 17.52
N ILE A 378 3.48 -12.69 16.34
CA ILE A 378 2.80 -13.30 15.21
C ILE A 378 3.68 -14.43 14.66
N GLU A 379 3.22 -15.67 14.86
CA GLU A 379 3.89 -16.85 14.33
C GLU A 379 3.46 -17.15 12.89
N ASN A 380 4.38 -17.73 12.13
CA ASN A 380 4.05 -18.28 10.83
C ASN A 380 3.11 -19.49 11.02
N PRO A 381 2.07 -19.64 10.19
CA PRO A 381 1.25 -20.84 10.19
C PRO A 381 2.09 -22.10 9.93
N SER A 382 1.70 -23.24 10.52
CA SER A 382 2.44 -24.50 10.39
C SER A 382 2.55 -25.03 8.96
N TRP A 383 1.62 -24.64 8.08
CA TRP A 383 1.62 -24.97 6.65
C TRP A 383 2.53 -24.06 5.81
N TRP A 384 3.05 -22.97 6.37
CA TRP A 384 3.84 -21.99 5.63
C TRP A 384 5.33 -22.39 5.57
N ASN A 385 5.86 -22.47 4.35
CA ASN A 385 7.29 -22.62 4.10
C ASN A 385 7.71 -21.72 2.93
N GLN A 386 8.30 -20.57 3.25
CA GLN A 386 8.67 -19.57 2.25
C GLN A 386 9.67 -20.11 1.23
N ASP A 387 10.72 -20.81 1.66
CA ASP A 387 11.76 -21.32 0.76
C ASP A 387 11.20 -22.31 -0.27
N SER A 388 10.29 -23.18 0.16
CA SER A 388 9.62 -24.15 -0.73
C SER A 388 8.71 -23.46 -1.72
N VAL A 389 7.91 -22.48 -1.27
CA VAL A 389 7.03 -21.67 -2.13
C VAL A 389 7.87 -20.91 -3.16
N MET A 390 8.91 -20.21 -2.73
CA MET A 390 9.79 -19.44 -3.61
C MET A 390 10.56 -20.33 -4.58
N GLY A 391 11.01 -21.52 -4.14
CA GLY A 391 11.60 -22.50 -5.03
C GLY A 391 10.66 -22.92 -6.17
N VAL A 392 9.34 -23.01 -5.94
CA VAL A 392 8.37 -23.27 -7.01
C VAL A 392 8.23 -22.06 -7.93
N VAL A 393 8.04 -20.87 -7.38
CA VAL A 393 7.82 -19.63 -8.13
C VAL A 393 9.03 -19.29 -9.00
N ASP A 394 10.24 -19.34 -8.44
CA ASP A 394 11.48 -19.01 -9.15
C ASP A 394 11.70 -19.92 -10.36
N ASN A 395 11.44 -21.21 -10.20
CA ASN A 395 11.53 -22.18 -11.27
C ASN A 395 10.59 -21.89 -12.44
N VAL A 396 9.43 -21.28 -12.18
CA VAL A 396 8.48 -20.86 -13.22
C VAL A 396 8.93 -19.55 -13.85
N CYS A 397 9.25 -18.55 -13.03
CA CYS A 397 9.70 -17.23 -13.48
C CYS A 397 10.95 -17.33 -14.38
N VAL A 398 11.99 -18.08 -13.98
CA VAL A 398 13.22 -18.25 -14.79
C VAL A 398 12.93 -18.85 -16.17
N LYS A 399 11.99 -19.81 -16.26
CA LYS A 399 11.60 -20.42 -17.54
C LYS A 399 10.86 -19.44 -18.43
N LEU A 400 9.96 -18.66 -17.85
CA LEU A 400 9.23 -17.63 -18.58
C LEU A 400 10.15 -16.51 -19.07
N VAL A 401 11.12 -16.06 -18.26
CA VAL A 401 12.16 -15.10 -18.67
C VAL A 401 12.91 -15.65 -19.89
N SER A 402 13.35 -16.90 -19.81
CA SER A 402 14.08 -17.55 -20.92
C SER A 402 13.26 -17.66 -22.21
N GLN A 403 11.95 -17.89 -22.09
CA GLN A 403 11.04 -17.93 -23.24
C GLN A 403 10.85 -16.54 -23.85
N TYR A 404 10.70 -15.52 -23.02
CA TYR A 404 10.55 -14.14 -23.46
C TYR A 404 11.80 -13.66 -24.23
N PHE A 405 12.99 -13.90 -23.68
CA PHE A 405 14.25 -13.58 -24.36
C PHE A 405 14.37 -14.32 -25.70
N ARG A 406 14.04 -15.61 -25.76
CA ARG A 406 14.08 -16.38 -27.03
C ARG A 406 13.10 -15.83 -28.06
N ALA A 407 11.88 -15.47 -27.65
CA ALA A 407 10.88 -14.89 -28.53
C ALA A 407 11.32 -13.53 -29.06
N SER A 408 11.86 -12.66 -28.19
CA SER A 408 12.42 -11.36 -28.60
C SER A 408 13.63 -11.50 -29.52
N SER A 409 14.54 -12.46 -29.27
CA SER A 409 15.67 -12.75 -30.16
C SER A 409 15.22 -13.32 -31.51
N GLN A 410 14.20 -14.17 -31.53
CA GLN A 410 13.61 -14.66 -32.79
C GLN A 410 12.92 -13.54 -33.56
N GLN A 411 12.23 -12.63 -32.88
CA GLN A 411 11.59 -11.48 -33.51
C GLN A 411 12.61 -10.49 -34.09
N SER A 412 13.72 -10.24 -33.40
CA SER A 412 14.84 -9.46 -33.95
C SER A 412 15.54 -10.15 -35.13
N LEU A 413 15.61 -11.48 -35.14
CA LEU A 413 16.17 -12.26 -36.26
C LEU A 413 15.20 -12.32 -37.45
N ILE A 414 13.89 -12.31 -37.21
CA ILE A 414 12.86 -12.21 -38.25
C ILE A 414 12.87 -10.79 -38.84
N GLU A 415 13.03 -9.76 -38.02
CA GLU A 415 13.18 -8.37 -38.48
C GLU A 415 14.46 -8.17 -39.31
N GLN A 416 15.59 -8.76 -38.90
CA GLN A 416 16.83 -8.80 -39.68
C GLN A 416 16.72 -9.70 -40.94
N GLY A 417 15.91 -10.75 -40.89
CA GLY A 417 15.61 -11.64 -42.04
C GLY A 417 14.59 -11.06 -43.02
N SER A 418 13.79 -10.07 -42.60
CA SER A 418 12.85 -9.31 -43.42
C SER A 418 13.46 -8.06 -44.05
N GLN A 419 14.73 -7.74 -43.74
CA GLN A 419 15.47 -6.61 -44.32
C GLN A 419 16.23 -6.97 -45.63
N PHE A 420 15.84 -8.05 -46.30
CA PHE A 420 16.30 -8.41 -47.65
C PHE A 420 15.12 -8.84 -48.53
N ARG A 421 14.18 -7.92 -48.76
CA ARG A 421 13.35 -7.82 -49.96
C ARG A 421 12.64 -6.46 -49.91
N ASP A 422 12.80 -5.70 -50.98
CA ASP A 422 12.38 -4.31 -51.20
C ASP A 422 13.20 -3.20 -50.52
N GLU A 423 14.42 -3.01 -51.07
CA GLU A 423 14.88 -1.64 -51.35
C GLU A 423 14.09 -1.10 -52.54
N SER A 424 13.32 -0.04 -52.32
CA SER A 424 13.01 1.11 -53.21
C SER A 424 11.56 1.56 -52.99
N TYR A 425 11.37 2.87 -52.85
CA TYR A 425 10.17 3.58 -52.36
C TYR A 425 10.09 3.73 -50.83
N LEU A 426 10.64 4.85 -50.33
CA LEU A 426 10.22 5.68 -49.18
C LEU A 426 11.42 6.43 -48.55
N TRP A 427 12.29 7.02 -49.38
CA TRP A 427 13.30 7.98 -48.93
C TRP A 427 13.15 9.38 -49.55
N GLU A 428 12.35 9.56 -50.61
CA GLU A 428 12.16 10.85 -51.31
C GLU A 428 10.93 11.65 -50.83
N LEU A 429 10.73 11.83 -49.52
CA LEU A 429 9.64 12.70 -49.02
C LEU A 429 10.00 13.54 -47.79
N CYS A 430 11.29 13.69 -47.46
CA CYS A 430 11.75 14.55 -46.36
C CYS A 430 12.87 15.54 -46.75
N GLN A 431 13.07 15.87 -48.04
CA GLN A 431 14.12 16.83 -48.45
C GLN A 431 13.73 17.90 -49.49
N GLU A 432 12.45 18.22 -49.66
CA GLU A 432 12.07 19.44 -50.39
C GLU A 432 11.07 20.24 -49.57
N THR A 433 11.58 21.23 -48.82
CA THR A 433 11.17 22.64 -48.89
C THR A 433 11.86 23.42 -47.76
N THR A 434 13.05 23.94 -48.05
CA THR A 434 13.58 25.15 -47.40
C THR A 434 13.88 26.15 -48.50
N HIS A 435 13.03 27.17 -48.68
CA HIS A 435 13.48 28.56 -48.69
C HIS A 435 12.32 29.56 -48.79
N ASP A 436 12.51 30.64 -48.03
CA ASP A 436 11.99 31.99 -48.15
C ASP A 436 10.50 32.26 -47.92
N GLN A 437 10.20 32.96 -46.81
CA GLN A 437 10.21 34.42 -46.84
C GLN A 437 10.24 35.02 -45.42
N ASP A 438 11.11 36.02 -45.26
CA ASP A 438 11.16 36.99 -44.18
C ASP A 438 9.79 37.63 -43.88
N ILE A 439 9.59 38.08 -42.63
CA ILE A 439 9.28 39.49 -42.29
C ILE A 439 9.28 39.67 -40.75
N HIS A 440 10.07 40.67 -40.35
CA HIS A 440 10.10 41.45 -39.11
C HIS A 440 8.88 41.44 -38.18
N ALA A 441 9.13 41.43 -36.86
CA ALA A 441 8.80 42.57 -35.99
C ALA A 441 9.48 42.44 -34.60
N SER A 442 10.13 43.53 -34.23
CA SER A 442 10.69 43.91 -32.93
C SER A 442 9.65 43.88 -31.80
N PHE A 443 10.09 43.76 -30.55
CA PHE A 443 10.05 44.84 -29.53
C PHE A 443 10.66 44.35 -28.22
N GLU A 444 11.11 45.34 -27.46
CA GLU A 444 11.92 45.37 -26.23
C GLU A 444 11.52 44.43 -25.08
#